data_AF-A0A0K0CWM6-F1
#
_entry.id   AF-A0A0K0CWM6-F1
#
_cell.length_a   1.000
_cell.length_b   1.000
_cell.length_c   1.000
_cell.angle_alpha   90.00
_cell.angle_beta   90.00
_cell.angle_gamma   90.00
#
_symmetry.space_group_name_H-M   'P 1'
#
loop_
_entity.id
_entity.type
_entity.pdbx_description
1 polymer ?
#
loop_
_entity_poly.entity_id
_entity_poly.type
_entity_poly.pdbx_seq_one_letter_code
_entity_poly.pdbx_strand_id
1 'polypeptide(L)'
;LISRLYFNHLIKGRVLFASGSPFQKIEYKGKTFKPSQGNNSYIFPGVGLAAVLWKAKKIPDNVFIIAAKACASMVTIESLEKFGRIYPPLQDIPELSVKIAMEACDYFYKENLATLHPRPENVEMYVRHQIYSTSYDDVVSEAYKWPEKDSEQGYHNVPKLQRYSLDDDD
;
A
#
# COMPACT_ATOMS: atom_id res chain seq x y z
N LEU A 1 -23.05 -12.16 -25.81
CA LEU A 1 -23.72 -13.40 -26.25
C LEU A 1 -22.87 -14.66 -26.08
N ILE A 2 -21.57 -14.64 -26.45
CA ILE A 2 -20.70 -15.83 -26.41
C ILE A 2 -20.55 -16.43 -24.99
N SER A 3 -20.24 -15.63 -23.96
CA SER A 3 -20.07 -16.21 -22.60
C SER A 3 -21.35 -16.86 -22.02
N ARG A 4 -22.53 -16.31 -22.33
CA ARG A 4 -23.82 -16.77 -21.80
C ARG A 4 -24.26 -18.10 -22.43
N LEU A 5 -23.97 -18.31 -23.72
CA LEU A 5 -24.24 -19.58 -24.42
C LEU A 5 -23.33 -20.72 -23.91
N TYR A 6 -22.03 -20.44 -23.73
CA TYR A 6 -21.09 -21.43 -23.20
C TYR A 6 -21.46 -21.87 -21.77
N PHE A 7 -21.80 -20.90 -20.91
CA PHE A 7 -22.13 -21.18 -19.50
C PHE A 7 -23.40 -22.05 -19.35
N ASN A 8 -24.40 -21.81 -20.18
CA ASN A 8 -25.72 -22.44 -20.06
C ASN A 8 -25.81 -23.86 -20.66
N HIS A 9 -25.12 -24.13 -21.78
CA HIS A 9 -25.26 -25.42 -22.47
C HIS A 9 -24.08 -26.39 -22.29
N LEU A 10 -22.84 -25.92 -22.21
CA LEU A 10 -21.68 -26.81 -22.20
C LEU A 10 -21.24 -27.21 -20.79
N ILE A 11 -21.15 -26.23 -19.87
CA ILE A 11 -20.48 -26.40 -18.57
C ILE A 11 -21.42 -26.49 -17.36
N LYS A 12 -22.73 -26.26 -17.57
CA LYS A 12 -23.81 -26.47 -16.56
C LYS A 12 -23.53 -25.81 -15.20
N GLY A 13 -22.84 -24.67 -15.17
CA GLY A 13 -22.49 -23.94 -13.95
C GLY A 13 -21.43 -24.58 -13.04
N ARG A 14 -20.65 -25.56 -13.52
CA ARG A 14 -19.63 -26.28 -12.73
C ARG A 14 -18.19 -25.79 -12.90
N VAL A 15 -17.96 -24.83 -13.80
CA VAL A 15 -16.61 -24.33 -14.12
C VAL A 15 -16.28 -23.08 -13.31
N LEU A 16 -15.07 -23.05 -12.76
CA LEU A 16 -14.44 -21.83 -12.25
C LEU A 16 -13.87 -21.06 -13.44
N PHE A 17 -14.33 -19.81 -13.61
CA PHE A 17 -14.00 -19.00 -14.78
C PHE A 17 -13.38 -17.66 -14.37
N ALA A 18 -12.25 -17.34 -14.99
CA ALA A 18 -11.66 -16.02 -14.97
C ALA A 18 -11.12 -15.66 -16.36
N SER A 19 -11.06 -14.37 -16.64
CA SER A 19 -10.58 -13.82 -17.92
C SER A 19 -9.70 -12.60 -17.70
N GLY A 20 -8.91 -12.21 -18.70
CA GLY A 20 -8.18 -10.95 -18.65
C GLY A 20 -9.09 -9.72 -18.75
N SER A 21 -10.17 -9.81 -19.54
CA SER A 21 -11.13 -8.72 -19.76
C SER A 21 -12.40 -8.86 -18.91
N PRO A 22 -13.09 -7.74 -18.58
CA PRO A 22 -14.37 -7.77 -17.89
C PRO A 22 -15.46 -8.51 -18.67
N PHE A 23 -16.19 -9.39 -17.98
CA PHE A 23 -17.45 -9.95 -18.46
C PHE A 23 -18.62 -9.57 -17.55
N GLN A 24 -19.81 -9.49 -18.15
CA GLN A 24 -21.04 -9.24 -17.40
C GLN A 24 -21.41 -10.43 -16.51
N LYS A 25 -22.21 -10.15 -15.48
CA LYS A 25 -22.76 -11.16 -14.56
C LYS A 25 -23.64 -12.14 -15.34
N ILE A 26 -23.64 -13.39 -14.92
CA ILE A 26 -24.42 -14.47 -15.55
C ILE A 26 -25.38 -15.04 -14.52
N GLU A 27 -26.66 -15.11 -14.87
CA GLU A 27 -27.66 -15.81 -14.06
C GLU A 27 -27.91 -17.20 -14.62
N TYR A 28 -27.81 -18.22 -13.77
CA TYR A 28 -28.03 -19.61 -14.13
C TYR A 28 -28.71 -20.34 -12.98
N LYS A 29 -29.88 -20.95 -13.24
CA LYS A 29 -30.68 -21.71 -12.26
C LYS A 29 -30.91 -20.96 -10.93
N GLY A 30 -31.26 -19.68 -11.00
CA GLY A 30 -31.50 -18.83 -9.82
C GLY A 30 -30.24 -18.39 -9.07
N LYS A 31 -29.03 -18.78 -9.53
CA LYS A 31 -27.75 -18.35 -8.96
C LYS A 31 -27.07 -17.32 -9.87
N THR A 32 -26.53 -16.26 -9.26
CA THR A 32 -25.76 -15.22 -9.97
C THR A 32 -24.27 -15.52 -9.90
N PHE A 33 -23.64 -15.74 -11.04
CA PHE A 33 -22.19 -15.88 -11.20
C PHE A 33 -21.57 -14.54 -11.62
N LYS A 34 -20.44 -14.21 -11.00
CA LYS A 34 -19.67 -13.00 -11.32
C LYS A 34 -18.26 -13.42 -11.78
N PRO A 35 -18.05 -13.61 -13.09
CA PRO A 35 -16.74 -13.89 -13.67
C PRO A 35 -15.64 -13.02 -13.08
N SER A 36 -14.56 -13.63 -12.60
CA SER A 36 -13.43 -12.87 -12.07
C SER A 36 -12.49 -12.41 -13.19
N GLN A 37 -11.72 -11.37 -12.91
CA GLN A 37 -10.70 -10.87 -13.82
C GLN A 37 -9.32 -11.24 -13.30
N GLY A 38 -8.52 -11.96 -14.10
CA GLY A 38 -7.12 -12.24 -13.79
C GLY A 38 -6.24 -11.08 -14.26
N ASN A 39 -6.20 -10.00 -13.47
CA ASN A 39 -5.45 -8.79 -13.81
C ASN A 39 -4.12 -8.72 -13.04
N ASN A 40 -3.07 -8.24 -13.70
CA ASN A 40 -1.78 -7.97 -13.08
C ASN A 40 -1.84 -6.92 -11.95
N SER A 41 -2.89 -6.10 -11.92
CA SER A 41 -3.16 -5.13 -10.84
C SER A 41 -3.25 -5.76 -9.44
N TYR A 42 -3.50 -7.07 -9.30
CA TYR A 42 -3.49 -7.74 -7.99
C TYR A 42 -2.08 -7.99 -7.45
N ILE A 43 -1.05 -8.00 -8.31
CA ILE A 43 0.30 -8.46 -7.95
C ILE A 43 1.29 -7.31 -7.97
N PHE A 44 1.38 -6.57 -9.08
CA PHE A 44 2.45 -5.58 -9.27
C PHE A 44 2.46 -4.43 -8.25
N PRO A 45 1.31 -3.87 -7.82
CA PRO A 45 1.33 -2.81 -6.80
C PRO A 45 1.91 -3.30 -5.47
N GLY A 46 1.53 -4.50 -5.01
CA GLY A 46 2.05 -5.08 -3.77
C GLY A 46 3.53 -5.46 -3.85
N VAL A 47 3.95 -6.09 -4.96
CA VAL A 47 5.37 -6.45 -5.17
C VAL A 47 6.24 -5.20 -5.31
N GLY A 48 5.75 -4.18 -6.03
CA GLY A 48 6.44 -2.89 -6.17
C GLY A 48 6.58 -2.17 -4.83
N LEU A 49 5.50 -2.11 -4.04
CA LEU A 49 5.52 -1.57 -2.69
C LEU A 49 6.55 -2.31 -1.82
N ALA A 50 6.55 -3.64 -1.83
CA ALA A 50 7.50 -4.45 -1.06
C ALA A 50 8.95 -4.16 -1.46
N ALA A 51 9.23 -4.08 -2.76
CA ALA A 51 10.57 -3.82 -3.26
C ALA A 51 11.12 -2.45 -2.81
N VAL A 52 10.26 -1.43 -2.83
CA VAL A 52 10.62 -0.06 -2.41
C VAL A 52 10.78 0.02 -0.90
N LEU A 53 9.80 -0.45 -0.12
CA LEU A 53 9.81 -0.34 1.35
C LEU A 53 10.99 -1.08 1.97
N TRP A 54 11.25 -2.31 1.51
CA TRP A 54 12.32 -3.13 2.07
C TRP A 54 13.67 -2.88 1.42
N LYS A 55 13.74 -1.93 0.48
CA LYS A 55 14.92 -1.61 -0.33
C LYS A 55 15.55 -2.91 -0.87
N ALA A 56 14.73 -3.74 -1.50
CA ALA A 56 15.13 -5.09 -1.90
C ALA A 56 16.20 -5.03 -3.01
N LYS A 57 17.29 -5.77 -2.85
CA LYS A 57 18.36 -5.84 -3.87
C LYS A 57 17.89 -6.47 -5.17
N LYS A 58 17.04 -7.49 -5.06
CA LYS A 58 16.51 -8.31 -6.16
C LYS A 58 15.14 -8.84 -5.78
N ILE A 59 14.29 -9.07 -6.78
CA ILE A 59 12.96 -9.67 -6.61
C ILE A 59 13.00 -11.08 -7.23
N PRO A 60 13.19 -12.15 -6.42
CA PRO A 60 13.14 -13.52 -6.92
C PRO A 60 11.71 -13.99 -7.14
N ASP A 61 11.54 -15.07 -7.92
CA ASP A 61 10.24 -15.67 -8.27
C ASP A 61 9.38 -16.00 -7.04
N ASN A 62 10.01 -16.37 -5.93
CA ASN A 62 9.33 -16.65 -4.66
C ASN A 62 8.49 -15.48 -4.15
N VAL A 63 8.87 -14.23 -4.44
CA VAL A 63 8.08 -13.05 -4.06
C VAL A 63 6.74 -13.03 -4.80
N PHE A 64 6.72 -13.45 -6.07
CA PHE A 64 5.48 -13.57 -6.84
C PHE A 64 4.60 -14.73 -6.33
N ILE A 65 5.21 -15.82 -5.84
CA ILE A 65 4.49 -16.91 -5.18
C ILE A 65 3.85 -16.42 -3.87
N ILE A 66 4.58 -15.64 -3.07
CA ILE A 66 4.05 -15.00 -1.85
C ILE A 66 2.87 -14.09 -2.22
N ALA A 67 3.03 -13.24 -3.24
CA ALA A 67 1.97 -12.36 -3.69
C ALA A 67 0.71 -13.12 -4.15
N ALA A 68 0.88 -14.22 -4.89
CA ALA A 68 -0.22 -15.07 -5.33
C ALA A 68 -0.95 -15.73 -4.13
N LYS A 69 -0.21 -16.20 -3.12
CA LYS A 69 -0.78 -16.76 -1.89
C LYS A 69 -1.55 -15.71 -1.09
N ALA A 70 -0.99 -14.52 -0.92
CA ALA A 70 -1.65 -13.40 -0.26
C ALA A 70 -2.96 -13.05 -0.97
N CYS A 71 -2.95 -12.97 -2.32
CA CYS A 71 -4.15 -12.71 -3.12
C CYS A 71 -5.22 -13.79 -2.94
N ALA A 72 -4.84 -15.07 -2.99
CA ALA A 72 -5.76 -16.18 -2.77
C ALA A 72 -6.38 -16.15 -1.35
N SER A 73 -5.58 -15.78 -0.34
CA SER A 73 -6.03 -15.70 1.05
C SER A 73 -7.07 -14.60 1.33
N MET A 74 -7.16 -13.59 0.46
CA MET A 74 -8.17 -12.52 0.57
C MET A 74 -9.51 -12.87 -0.07
N VAL A 75 -9.62 -14.00 -0.76
CA VAL A 75 -10.88 -14.46 -1.34
C VAL A 75 -11.73 -15.09 -0.24
N THR A 76 -12.86 -14.46 0.09
CA THR A 76 -13.78 -14.98 1.10
C THR A 76 -14.55 -16.19 0.57
N ILE A 77 -14.85 -17.14 1.47
CA ILE A 77 -15.65 -18.33 1.16
C ILE A 77 -17.03 -17.90 0.62
N GLU A 78 -17.65 -16.86 1.18
CA GLU A 78 -18.93 -16.34 0.67
C GLU A 78 -18.81 -15.88 -0.79
N SER A 79 -17.75 -15.15 -1.14
CA SER A 79 -17.55 -14.67 -2.51
C SER A 79 -17.38 -15.83 -3.51
N LEU A 80 -16.67 -16.87 -3.08
CA LEU A 80 -16.46 -18.08 -3.87
C LEU A 80 -17.76 -18.89 -4.02
N GLU A 81 -18.47 -19.18 -2.93
CA GLU A 81 -19.66 -20.03 -2.93
C GLU A 81 -20.87 -19.34 -3.57
N LYS A 82 -21.10 -18.06 -3.25
CA LYS A 82 -22.28 -17.32 -3.72
C LYS A 82 -22.15 -16.86 -5.15
N PHE A 83 -20.97 -16.35 -5.52
CA PHE A 83 -20.75 -15.70 -6.82
C PHE A 83 -19.77 -16.42 -7.74
N GLY A 84 -19.07 -17.46 -7.28
CA GLY A 84 -18.05 -18.16 -8.08
C GLY A 84 -16.80 -17.31 -8.34
N ARG A 85 -16.51 -16.32 -7.48
CA ARG A 85 -15.36 -15.44 -7.64
C ARG A 85 -14.09 -16.07 -7.07
N ILE A 86 -13.01 -16.04 -7.84
CA ILE A 86 -11.70 -16.59 -7.45
C ILE A 86 -10.62 -15.53 -7.23
N TYR A 87 -10.97 -14.25 -7.40
CA TYR A 87 -10.15 -13.10 -7.08
C TYR A 87 -10.89 -12.18 -6.10
N PRO A 88 -10.15 -11.45 -5.24
CA PRO A 88 -10.76 -10.48 -4.35
C PRO A 88 -11.40 -9.32 -5.16
N PRO A 89 -12.35 -8.58 -4.56
CA PRO A 89 -12.85 -7.34 -5.14
C PRO A 89 -11.73 -6.35 -5.52
N LEU A 90 -11.88 -5.64 -6.64
CA LEU A 90 -10.88 -4.65 -7.10
C LEU A 90 -10.65 -3.51 -6.10
N GLN A 91 -11.67 -3.15 -5.32
CA GLN A 91 -11.58 -2.13 -4.27
C GLN A 91 -10.61 -2.53 -3.14
N ASP A 92 -10.33 -3.83 -2.97
CA ASP A 92 -9.45 -4.33 -1.91
C ASP A 92 -7.98 -4.42 -2.37
N ILE A 93 -7.66 -4.00 -3.61
CA ILE A 93 -6.28 -4.00 -4.14
C ILE A 93 -5.30 -3.21 -3.27
N PRO A 94 -5.63 -2.01 -2.73
CA PRO A 94 -4.71 -1.29 -1.84
C PRO A 94 -4.37 -2.13 -0.60
N GLU A 95 -5.36 -2.73 0.05
CA GLU A 95 -5.15 -3.56 1.24
C GLU A 95 -4.40 -4.85 0.90
N LEU A 96 -4.70 -5.46 -0.25
CA LEU A 96 -3.92 -6.59 -0.78
C LEU A 96 -2.45 -6.21 -0.97
N SER A 97 -2.18 -5.01 -1.47
CA SER A 97 -0.80 -4.54 -1.68
C SER A 97 -0.04 -4.39 -0.38
N VAL A 98 -0.69 -3.89 0.67
CA VAL A 98 -0.16 -3.84 2.04
C VAL A 98 0.16 -5.24 2.55
N LYS A 99 -0.79 -6.17 2.42
CA LYS A 99 -0.60 -7.56 2.85
C LYS A 99 0.57 -8.25 2.13
N ILE A 100 0.68 -8.07 0.81
CA ILE A 100 1.81 -8.60 0.02
C ILE A 100 3.13 -8.01 0.53
N ALA A 101 3.19 -6.69 0.77
CA ALA A 101 4.39 -6.04 1.28
C ALA A 101 4.78 -6.58 2.66
N MET A 102 3.82 -6.79 3.56
CA MET A 102 4.06 -7.38 4.87
C MET A 102 4.57 -8.82 4.76
N GLU A 103 3.93 -9.69 3.98
CA GLU A 103 4.35 -11.10 3.84
C GLU A 103 5.72 -11.22 3.15
N ALA A 104 6.01 -10.34 2.18
CA ALA A 104 7.32 -10.30 1.52
C ALA A 104 8.45 -9.81 2.43
N CYS A 105 8.13 -9.03 3.48
CA CYS A 105 9.11 -8.53 4.45
C CYS A 105 9.92 -9.67 5.07
N ASP A 106 9.24 -10.68 5.61
CA ASP A 106 9.88 -11.84 6.25
C ASP A 106 10.81 -12.57 5.29
N TYR A 107 10.36 -12.76 4.05
CA TYR A 107 11.16 -13.39 3.02
C TYR A 107 12.43 -12.59 2.70
N PHE A 108 12.31 -11.26 2.51
CA PHE A 108 13.47 -10.44 2.16
C PHE A 108 14.51 -10.36 3.29
N TYR A 109 14.09 -10.29 4.55
CA TYR A 109 15.04 -10.30 5.67
C TYR A 109 15.68 -11.67 5.85
N LYS A 110 14.92 -12.76 5.74
CA LYS A 110 15.44 -14.13 5.87
C LYS A 110 16.48 -14.45 4.80
N GLU A 111 16.25 -14.03 3.57
CA GLU A 111 17.15 -14.29 2.43
C GLU A 111 18.26 -13.22 2.28
N ASN A 112 18.42 -12.31 3.25
CA ASN A 112 19.40 -11.21 3.22
C ASN A 112 19.31 -10.31 1.95
N LEU A 113 18.08 -10.15 1.45
CA LEU A 113 17.75 -9.33 0.28
C LEU A 113 17.30 -7.92 0.65
N ALA A 114 16.73 -7.73 1.84
CA ALA A 114 16.38 -6.42 2.37
C ALA A 114 17.66 -5.61 2.69
N THR A 115 17.64 -4.31 2.40
CA THR A 115 18.72 -3.38 2.80
C THR A 115 18.25 -2.29 3.75
N LEU A 116 16.95 -2.19 3.99
CA LEU A 116 16.42 -1.36 5.07
C LEU A 116 16.91 -1.93 6.42
N HIS A 117 17.65 -1.13 7.19
CA HIS A 117 18.09 -1.48 8.53
C HIS A 117 17.95 -0.28 9.48
N PRO A 118 17.56 -0.49 10.75
CA PRO A 118 17.16 -1.78 11.34
C PRO A 118 15.81 -2.27 10.78
N ARG A 119 15.50 -3.57 10.98
CA ARG A 119 14.18 -4.10 10.65
C ARG A 119 13.14 -3.41 11.54
N PRO A 120 12.06 -2.84 10.99
CA PRO A 120 11.01 -2.23 11.81
C PRO A 120 10.38 -3.24 12.77
N GLU A 121 10.16 -2.84 14.02
CA GLU A 121 9.51 -3.68 15.04
C GLU A 121 8.07 -3.99 14.66
N ASN A 122 7.31 -2.95 14.27
CA ASN A 122 5.95 -3.09 13.75
C ASN A 122 5.94 -2.87 12.23
N VAL A 123 6.00 -3.99 11.51
CA VAL A 123 6.01 -4.02 10.03
C VAL A 123 4.74 -3.41 9.45
N GLU A 124 3.57 -3.70 10.01
CA GLU A 124 2.30 -3.19 9.49
C GLU A 124 2.22 -1.66 9.62
N MET A 125 2.51 -1.13 10.81
CA MET A 125 2.50 0.30 11.06
C MET A 125 3.50 1.03 10.16
N TYR A 126 4.70 0.45 9.99
CA TYR A 126 5.70 0.98 9.07
C TYR A 126 5.18 1.04 7.63
N VAL A 127 4.62 -0.06 7.12
CA VAL A 127 4.08 -0.10 5.75
C VAL A 127 2.97 0.94 5.59
N ARG A 128 2.00 0.99 6.50
CA ARG A 128 0.85 1.92 6.42
C ARG A 128 1.29 3.39 6.46
N HIS A 129 2.32 3.73 7.22
CA HIS A 129 2.85 5.09 7.30
C HIS A 129 3.59 5.54 6.02
N GLN A 130 3.99 4.60 5.16
CA GLN A 130 4.72 4.90 3.91
C GLN A 130 3.80 4.92 2.68
N ILE A 131 2.53 4.55 2.83
CA ILE A 131 1.56 4.59 1.73
C ILE A 131 1.19 6.04 1.43
N TYR A 132 1.06 6.35 0.14
CA TYR A 132 0.60 7.65 -0.32
C TYR A 132 -0.79 7.98 0.21
N SER A 133 -0.92 9.14 0.86
CA SER A 133 -2.20 9.70 1.30
C SER A 133 -2.84 10.51 0.18
N THR A 134 -4.14 10.33 -0.05
CA THR A 134 -4.91 11.15 -1.01
C THR A 134 -5.39 12.47 -0.40
N SER A 135 -5.19 12.68 0.89
CA SER A 135 -5.55 13.91 1.58
C SER A 135 -4.55 15.02 1.24
N TYR A 136 -5.01 16.28 1.29
CA TYR A 136 -4.12 17.42 1.15
C TYR A 136 -3.22 17.54 2.38
N ASP A 137 -1.94 17.81 2.13
CA ASP A 137 -0.96 18.13 3.17
C ASP A 137 -0.97 19.64 3.47
N ASP A 138 -0.67 19.97 4.72
CA ASP A 138 -0.46 21.36 5.12
C ASP A 138 0.86 21.87 4.54
N VAL A 139 0.76 22.91 3.72
CA VAL A 139 1.92 23.56 3.07
C VAL A 139 2.48 24.71 3.91
N VAL A 140 1.79 25.09 4.99
CA VAL A 140 2.18 26.18 5.89
C VAL A 140 2.99 25.59 7.05
N SER A 141 4.13 26.22 7.36
CA SER A 141 4.95 25.80 8.50
C SER A 141 4.20 25.96 9.82
N GLU A 142 4.20 24.93 10.65
CA GLU A 142 3.68 25.02 12.01
C GLU A 142 4.57 25.90 12.89
N ALA A 143 4.00 26.98 13.43
CA ALA A 143 4.69 27.80 14.41
C ALA A 143 4.59 27.15 15.79
N TYR A 144 5.73 26.92 16.44
CA TYR A 144 5.80 26.48 17.84
C TYR A 144 6.60 27.50 18.65
N LYS A 145 6.23 27.67 19.93
CA LYS A 145 6.92 28.61 20.84
C LYS A 145 8.13 27.95 21.47
N TRP A 146 9.24 28.68 21.49
CA TRP A 146 10.41 28.33 22.29
C TRP A 146 10.22 28.76 23.76
N PRO A 147 10.96 28.16 24.71
CA PRO A 147 11.03 28.66 26.09
C PRO A 147 11.38 30.15 26.11
N GLU A 148 10.70 30.93 26.96
CA GLU A 148 10.78 32.40 26.94
C GLU A 148 12.22 32.92 27.03
N LYS A 149 13.00 32.40 27.99
CA LYS A 149 14.43 32.70 28.20
C LYS A 149 15.33 32.47 26.98
N ASP A 150 14.95 31.52 26.13
CA ASP A 150 15.72 31.15 24.93
C ASP A 150 15.21 31.86 23.67
N SER A 151 14.11 32.60 23.78
CA SER A 151 13.45 33.35 22.70
C SER A 151 13.56 34.88 22.85
N GLU A 152 14.16 35.34 23.95
CA GLU A 152 14.44 36.74 24.21
C GLU A 152 15.39 37.33 23.16
N GLN A 153 15.05 38.50 22.63
CA GLN A 153 15.87 39.18 21.64
C GLN A 153 16.94 40.06 22.30
N GLY A 154 18.17 39.91 21.84
CA GLY A 154 19.32 40.72 22.26
C GLY A 154 20.31 39.96 23.12
N TYR A 155 21.41 40.63 23.48
CA TYR A 155 22.46 40.03 24.29
C TYR A 155 22.03 39.95 25.76
N HIS A 156 21.68 38.76 26.23
CA HIS A 156 21.58 38.48 27.66
C HIS A 156 22.94 38.06 28.24
N ASN A 157 23.20 38.49 29.49
CA ASN A 157 24.42 38.23 30.26
C ASN A 157 25.74 38.78 29.70
N VAL A 158 25.70 39.58 28.62
CA VAL A 158 26.86 40.32 28.12
C VAL A 158 26.71 41.79 28.49
N PRO A 159 27.63 42.37 29.29
CA PRO A 159 27.64 43.81 29.55
C PRO A 159 27.68 44.58 28.21
N LYS A 160 26.69 45.44 27.98
CA LYS A 160 26.66 46.29 26.79
C LYS A 160 27.64 47.46 26.99
N LEU A 161 28.74 47.48 26.25
CA LEU A 161 29.55 48.69 26.09
C LEU A 161 28.79 49.66 25.17
N GLN A 162 28.57 50.89 25.62
CA GLN A 162 28.04 51.95 24.77
C GLN A 162 29.02 52.19 23.60
N ARG A 163 28.49 52.17 22.39
CA ARG A 163 29.20 52.64 21.19
C ARG A 163 28.68 54.03 20.90
N TYR A 164 29.59 54.98 20.76
CA TYR A 164 29.30 56.35 20.34
C TYR A 164 29.52 56.45 18.84
N SER A 165 28.62 57.14 18.14
CA SER A 165 28.81 57.60 16.76
C SER A 165 29.45 58.99 16.75
N LEU A 166 30.16 59.31 15.68
CA LEU A 166 30.82 60.63 15.51
C LEU A 166 29.85 61.82 15.54
N ASP A 167 28.55 61.57 15.32
CA ASP A 167 27.49 62.58 15.31
C ASP A 167 26.85 62.81 16.70
N ASP A 168 27.30 62.11 17.75
CA ASP A 168 26.77 62.23 19.11
C ASP A 168 27.50 63.30 19.97
N ASP A 169 28.48 64.01 19.39
CA ASP A 169 29.37 64.97 20.08
C ASP A 169 29.11 66.46 19.73
N ASP A 170 27.93 66.84 19.22
CA ASP A 170 27.49 68.25 19.03
C ASP A 170 26.37 68.67 20.00
#